data_AF-A0AAD4ZY49-F1
#
_entry.id   AF-A0AAD4ZY49-F1
#
_cell.length_a   1.000
_cell.length_b   1.000
_cell.length_c   1.000
_cell.angle_alpha   90.00
_cell.angle_beta   90.00
_cell.angle_gamma   90.00
#
_symmetry.space_group_name_H-M   'P 1'
#
loop_
_entity.id
_entity.type
_entity.pdbx_description
1 polymer ?
#
loop_
_entity_poly.entity_id
_entity_poly.type
_entity_poly.pdbx_seq_one_letter_code
_entity_poly.pdbx_strand_id
1 'polypeptide(L)'
;MMKRDMKHPIKLFFRSLNHLLQRKSANFKELECARRIKVHWRGRAIDSGSEIALLESKLGHGDFSAANTKVLRMVNTLTVDNEAKQTIEALRTELQKTKEKLQAVEELRSQSGDAGKLVDSYISEKIVQLKEQIATLEKREERYKTVFADRISVFRRACCELFGYKIVMDEHQRPNGIPVTRFTLQSIYAQSDDEKLEFEYESGSTNILANDYTSHPEISHQVEIFIRKLNSIPAFTANLTVESFNRRTLT
;
A
#
# COMPACT_ATOMS: atom_id res chain seq x y z
N MET A 1 -22.01 105.06 101.83
CA MET A 1 -21.73 103.77 102.54
C MET A 1 -22.94 102.88 102.37
N MET A 2 -22.90 101.56 102.13
CA MET A 2 -21.84 100.54 101.93
C MET A 2 -22.38 99.54 100.86
N LYS A 3 -21.70 98.51 100.33
CA LYS A 3 -20.39 97.85 100.56
C LYS A 3 -19.93 97.23 99.21
N ARG A 4 -18.76 96.57 99.14
CA ARG A 4 -18.42 95.59 98.07
C ARG A 4 -18.67 94.18 98.60
N ASP A 5 -19.17 93.23 97.79
CA ASP A 5 -19.34 91.83 98.20
C ASP A 5 -18.49 90.87 97.34
N MET A 6 -17.61 90.13 98.01
CA MET A 6 -16.57 89.28 97.40
C MET A 6 -17.04 87.83 97.13
N LYS A 7 -18.35 87.57 97.19
CA LYS A 7 -18.97 86.29 96.79
C LYS A 7 -18.97 86.03 95.27
N HIS A 8 -18.66 87.05 94.47
CA HIS A 8 -18.75 86.96 93.01
C HIS A 8 -17.69 86.05 92.33
N PRO A 9 -16.38 86.12 92.63
CA PRO A 9 -15.35 85.38 91.87
C PRO A 9 -15.40 83.85 92.04
N ILE A 10 -15.65 83.32 93.24
CA ILE A 10 -15.71 81.86 93.45
C ILE A 10 -16.94 81.25 92.77
N LYS A 11 -18.09 81.94 92.83
CA LYS A 11 -19.28 81.55 92.06
C LYS A 11 -19.04 81.61 90.55
N LEU A 12 -18.26 82.57 90.07
CA LEU A 12 -17.86 82.65 88.65
C LEU A 12 -16.95 81.48 88.24
N PHE A 13 -15.99 81.06 89.08
CA PHE A 13 -15.11 79.94 88.77
C PHE A 13 -15.87 78.61 88.66
N PHE A 14 -16.71 78.26 89.65
CA PHE A 14 -17.54 77.05 89.59
C PHE A 14 -18.55 77.08 88.43
N ARG A 15 -19.11 78.25 88.12
CA ARG A 15 -20.00 78.42 86.96
C ARG A 15 -19.25 78.22 85.63
N SER A 16 -18.01 78.70 85.54
CA SER A 16 -17.13 78.49 84.38
C SER A 16 -16.74 77.01 84.22
N LEU A 17 -16.40 76.32 85.31
CA LEU A 17 -16.00 74.92 85.29
C LEU A 17 -17.17 73.99 84.94
N ASN A 18 -18.37 74.28 85.44
CA ASN A 18 -19.60 73.57 85.07
C ASN A 18 -19.98 73.82 83.60
N HIS A 19 -19.85 75.07 83.11
CA HIS A 19 -20.05 75.40 81.71
C HIS A 19 -19.05 74.69 80.78
N LEU A 20 -17.77 74.57 81.19
CA LEU A 20 -16.76 73.81 80.47
C LEU A 20 -17.08 72.30 80.41
N LEU A 21 -17.62 71.75 81.51
CA LEU A 21 -17.97 70.33 81.61
C LEU A 21 -19.23 70.00 80.79
N GLN A 22 -20.25 70.86 80.79
CA GLN A 22 -21.38 70.77 79.86
C GLN A 22 -20.91 70.88 78.40
N ARG A 23 -20.01 71.83 78.08
CA ARG A 23 -19.48 71.98 76.72
C ARG A 23 -18.68 70.76 76.26
N LYS A 24 -17.90 70.11 77.14
CA LYS A 24 -17.25 68.82 76.84
C LYS A 24 -18.27 67.70 76.60
N SER A 25 -19.35 67.63 77.38
CA SER A 25 -20.42 66.64 77.20
C SER A 25 -21.18 66.85 75.88
N ALA A 26 -21.48 68.10 75.51
CA ALA A 26 -22.08 68.44 74.23
C ALA A 26 -21.17 68.05 73.05
N ASN A 27 -19.90 68.48 73.08
CA ASN A 27 -18.92 68.12 72.05
C ASN A 27 -18.75 66.58 71.92
N PHE A 28 -18.80 65.83 73.03
CA PHE A 28 -18.72 64.37 72.99
C PHE A 28 -19.93 63.74 72.27
N LYS A 29 -21.15 64.21 72.59
CA LYS A 29 -22.38 63.78 71.91
C LYS A 29 -22.37 64.15 70.42
N GLU A 30 -21.89 65.34 70.06
CA GLU A 30 -21.70 65.73 68.66
C GLU A 30 -20.69 64.82 67.95
N LEU A 31 -19.58 64.47 68.60
CA LEU A 31 -18.57 63.56 68.04
C LEU A 31 -19.12 62.13 67.82
N GLU A 32 -19.96 61.63 68.73
CA GLU A 32 -20.66 60.35 68.57
C GLU A 32 -21.71 60.39 67.45
N CYS A 33 -22.52 61.45 67.37
CA CYS A 33 -23.46 61.67 66.27
C CYS A 33 -22.73 61.72 64.92
N ALA A 34 -21.64 62.50 64.82
CA ALA A 34 -20.80 62.58 63.63
C ALA A 34 -20.17 61.22 63.28
N ARG A 35 -19.75 60.42 64.27
CA ARG A 35 -19.30 59.02 64.05
C ARG A 35 -20.41 58.14 63.49
N ARG A 36 -21.61 58.15 64.08
CA ARG A 36 -22.76 57.36 63.61
C ARG A 36 -23.12 57.72 62.16
N ILE A 37 -23.18 59.01 61.85
CA ILE A 37 -23.42 59.54 60.50
C ILE A 37 -22.32 59.05 59.54
N LYS A 38 -21.03 59.17 59.91
CA LYS A 38 -19.89 58.73 59.08
C LYS A 38 -19.82 57.20 58.87
N VAL A 39 -20.36 56.40 59.79
CA VAL A 39 -20.50 54.95 59.62
C VAL A 39 -21.68 54.63 58.69
N HIS A 40 -22.84 55.29 58.87
CA HIS A 40 -24.01 55.12 58.01
C HIS A 40 -23.70 55.43 56.53
N TRP A 41 -23.07 56.58 56.25
CA TRP A 41 -22.69 56.93 54.87
C TRP A 41 -21.65 55.98 54.27
N ARG A 42 -20.74 55.42 55.07
CA ARG A 42 -19.81 54.39 54.58
C ARG A 42 -20.51 53.07 54.28
N GLY A 43 -21.46 52.63 55.10
CA GLY A 43 -22.29 51.47 54.79
C GLY A 43 -23.03 51.65 53.46
N ARG A 44 -23.69 52.79 53.28
CA ARG A 44 -24.41 53.11 52.03
C ARG A 44 -23.49 53.19 50.80
N ALA A 45 -22.27 53.71 50.96
CA ALA A 45 -21.30 53.75 49.85
C ALA A 45 -20.80 52.35 49.43
N ILE A 46 -20.65 51.42 50.38
CA ILE A 46 -20.27 50.02 50.09
C ILE A 46 -21.42 49.27 49.40
N ASP A 47 -22.65 49.49 49.88
CA ASP A 47 -23.88 48.93 49.30
C ASP A 47 -24.05 49.37 47.83
N SER A 48 -24.01 50.68 47.56
CA SER A 48 -24.05 51.22 46.20
C SER A 48 -22.87 50.77 45.32
N GLY A 49 -21.67 50.61 45.88
CA GLY A 49 -20.53 50.06 45.14
C GLY A 49 -20.73 48.60 44.72
N SER A 50 -21.40 47.81 45.56
CA SER A 50 -21.75 46.40 45.28
C SER A 50 -22.82 46.30 44.20
N GLU A 51 -23.81 47.20 44.23
CA GLU A 51 -24.85 47.32 43.20
C GLU A 51 -24.25 47.71 41.84
N ILE A 52 -23.33 48.69 41.80
CA ILE A 52 -22.62 49.10 40.58
C ILE A 52 -21.85 47.93 39.97
N ALA A 53 -21.06 47.19 40.76
CA ALA A 53 -20.28 46.04 40.25
C ALA A 53 -21.18 44.94 39.64
N LEU A 54 -22.37 44.70 40.22
CA LEU A 54 -23.35 43.77 39.67
C LEU A 54 -23.93 44.26 38.33
N LEU A 55 -24.21 45.57 38.22
CA LEU A 55 -24.72 46.17 36.98
C LEU A 55 -23.67 46.20 35.87
N GLU A 56 -22.40 46.47 36.20
CA GLU A 56 -21.27 46.41 35.26
C GLU A 56 -21.04 45.00 34.72
N SER A 57 -21.08 43.97 35.58
CA SER A 57 -20.99 42.56 35.14
C SER A 57 -22.11 42.17 34.17
N LYS A 58 -23.34 42.60 34.46
CA LYS A 58 -24.50 42.37 33.58
C LYS A 58 -24.36 43.06 32.22
N LEU A 59 -23.97 44.33 32.22
CA LEU A 59 -23.67 45.08 30.99
C LEU A 59 -22.54 44.42 30.18
N GLY A 60 -21.50 43.91 30.83
CA GLY A 60 -20.41 43.17 30.19
C GLY A 60 -20.83 41.86 29.52
N HIS A 61 -21.90 41.23 30.01
CA HIS A 61 -22.54 40.06 29.38
C HIS A 61 -23.62 40.42 28.34
N GLY A 62 -23.89 41.71 28.13
CA GLY A 62 -24.87 42.20 27.16
C GLY A 62 -26.30 42.29 27.67
N ASP A 63 -26.54 42.24 28.99
CA ASP A 63 -27.85 42.57 29.55
C ASP A 63 -28.20 44.04 29.25
N PHE A 64 -29.42 44.29 28.81
CA PHE A 64 -29.92 45.63 28.50
C PHE A 64 -31.31 45.87 29.08
N SER A 65 -31.61 47.11 29.44
CA SER A 65 -32.97 47.49 29.88
C SER A 65 -33.85 47.79 28.67
N ALA A 66 -34.84 46.93 28.42
CA ALA A 66 -35.82 47.10 27.35
C ALA A 66 -36.65 48.41 27.43
N ALA A 67 -36.65 49.08 28.58
CA ALA A 67 -37.30 50.37 28.77
C ALA A 67 -36.54 51.56 28.14
N ASN A 68 -35.20 51.46 28.02
CA ASN A 68 -34.34 52.54 27.52
C ASN A 68 -33.55 52.17 26.25
N THR A 69 -33.41 50.87 25.96
CA THR A 69 -32.58 50.38 24.85
C THR A 69 -33.35 49.42 23.97
N LYS A 70 -33.53 49.77 22.69
CA LYS A 70 -34.04 48.88 21.65
C LYS A 70 -32.88 48.22 20.91
N VAL A 71 -32.71 46.91 21.10
CA VAL A 71 -31.74 46.12 20.35
C VAL A 71 -32.35 45.72 19.01
N LEU A 72 -31.79 46.22 17.91
CA LEU A 72 -32.17 45.85 16.55
C LEU A 72 -31.14 44.87 15.99
N ARG A 73 -31.59 43.69 15.54
CA ARG A 73 -30.78 42.77 14.74
C ARG A 73 -31.19 42.92 13.28
N MET A 74 -30.22 43.14 12.39
CA MET A 74 -30.48 43.09 10.95
C MET A 74 -30.73 41.64 10.53
N VAL A 75 -32.00 41.26 10.39
CA VAL A 75 -32.40 39.94 9.89
C VAL A 75 -32.37 39.97 8.36
N ASN A 76 -31.15 39.99 7.80
CA ASN A 76 -30.94 39.46 6.46
C ASN A 76 -30.58 37.99 6.65
N THR A 77 -31.44 37.07 6.20
CA THR A 77 -31.19 35.62 6.27
C THR A 77 -30.00 35.27 5.39
N LEU A 78 -28.81 35.24 6.01
CA LEU A 78 -27.56 34.85 5.37
C LEU A 78 -27.73 33.44 4.78
N THR A 79 -27.44 33.31 3.49
CA THR A 79 -27.73 32.10 2.69
C THR A 79 -27.10 30.83 3.28
N VAL A 80 -25.96 30.99 3.96
CA VAL A 80 -25.22 29.96 4.72
C VAL A 80 -26.12 29.09 5.60
N ASP A 81 -27.06 29.67 6.34
CA ASP A 81 -27.94 28.94 7.27
C ASP A 81 -29.01 28.09 6.56
N ASN A 82 -29.30 28.39 5.29
CA ASN A 82 -30.24 27.67 4.45
C ASN A 82 -29.52 26.62 3.60
N GLU A 83 -28.37 26.97 3.02
CA GLU A 83 -27.48 26.07 2.27
C GLU A 83 -27.01 24.89 3.15
N ALA A 84 -26.61 25.14 4.39
CA ALA A 84 -26.22 24.08 5.32
C ALA A 84 -27.39 23.12 5.64
N LYS A 85 -28.61 23.64 5.83
CA LYS A 85 -29.81 22.82 6.10
C LYS A 85 -30.21 21.99 4.89
N GLN A 86 -30.24 22.59 3.70
CA GLN A 86 -30.52 21.91 2.44
C GLN A 86 -29.50 20.81 2.14
N THR A 87 -28.21 21.07 2.42
CA THR A 87 -27.14 20.06 2.26
C THR A 87 -27.33 18.89 3.23
N ILE A 88 -27.67 19.16 4.50
CA ILE A 88 -27.96 18.12 5.49
C ILE A 88 -29.20 17.29 5.12
N GLU A 89 -30.25 17.93 4.59
CA GLU A 89 -31.45 17.24 4.12
C GLU A 89 -31.18 16.39 2.88
N ALA A 90 -30.47 16.92 1.88
CA ALA A 90 -30.05 16.18 0.69
C ALA A 90 -29.25 14.92 1.08
N LEU A 91 -28.20 15.06 1.89
CA LEU A 91 -27.38 13.93 2.36
C LEU A 91 -28.20 12.90 3.16
N ARG A 92 -29.19 13.33 3.96
CA ARG A 92 -30.11 12.40 4.64
C ARG A 92 -30.97 11.61 3.65
N THR A 93 -31.48 12.24 2.59
CA THR A 93 -32.25 11.53 1.55
C THR A 93 -31.38 10.56 0.74
N GLU A 94 -30.13 10.92 0.43
CA GLU A 94 -29.20 10.04 -0.26
C GLU A 94 -28.78 8.84 0.59
N LEU A 95 -28.50 9.05 1.89
CA LEU A 95 -28.22 7.96 2.82
C LEU A 95 -29.42 7.01 2.97
N GLN A 96 -30.64 7.54 3.09
CA GLN A 96 -31.85 6.73 3.18
C GLN A 96 -32.08 5.90 1.90
N LYS A 97 -31.98 6.54 0.73
CA LYS A 97 -32.11 5.88 -0.58
C LYS A 97 -31.01 4.84 -0.83
N THR A 98 -29.81 5.08 -0.32
CA THR A 98 -28.69 4.12 -0.41
C THR A 98 -28.89 2.94 0.53
N LYS A 99 -29.40 3.18 1.74
CA LYS A 99 -29.75 2.14 2.72
C LYS A 99 -30.87 1.23 2.19
N GLU A 100 -31.92 1.79 1.60
CA GLU A 100 -33.01 1.04 0.97
C GLU A 100 -32.51 0.18 -0.20
N LYS A 101 -31.64 0.71 -1.06
CA LYS A 101 -30.99 -0.06 -2.12
C LYS A 101 -30.12 -1.20 -1.57
N LEU A 102 -29.35 -0.94 -0.52
CA LEU A 102 -28.47 -1.93 0.08
C LEU A 102 -29.30 -3.06 0.73
N GLN A 103 -30.37 -2.71 1.43
CA GLN A 103 -31.32 -3.69 1.97
C GLN A 103 -31.97 -4.53 0.86
N ALA A 104 -32.42 -3.93 -0.25
CA ALA A 104 -32.97 -4.67 -1.38
C ALA A 104 -31.94 -5.63 -2.03
N VAL A 105 -30.67 -5.21 -2.14
CA VAL A 105 -29.57 -6.07 -2.62
C VAL A 105 -29.27 -7.20 -1.62
N GLU A 106 -29.36 -6.94 -0.32
CA GLU A 106 -29.11 -7.93 0.73
C GLU A 106 -30.27 -8.95 0.86
N GLU A 107 -31.51 -8.53 0.64
CA GLU A 107 -32.67 -9.41 0.51
C GLU A 107 -32.57 -10.31 -0.74
N LEU A 108 -32.19 -9.75 -1.91
CA LEU A 108 -31.91 -10.52 -3.13
C LEU A 108 -30.71 -11.47 -2.97
N ARG A 109 -29.68 -11.08 -2.23
CA ARG A 109 -28.53 -11.93 -1.89
C ARG A 109 -28.93 -13.05 -0.93
N SER A 110 -29.83 -12.78 0.01
CA SER A 110 -30.35 -13.78 0.94
C SER A 110 -31.23 -14.81 0.22
N GLN A 111 -32.02 -14.37 -0.77
CA GLN A 111 -32.80 -15.26 -1.64
C GLN A 111 -31.94 -16.07 -2.63
N SER A 112 -30.79 -15.53 -3.07
CA SER A 112 -29.85 -16.25 -3.97
C SER A 112 -28.70 -16.98 -3.25
N GLY A 113 -28.66 -16.97 -1.92
CA GLY A 113 -27.59 -17.60 -1.13
C GLY A 113 -27.46 -19.12 -1.28
N ASP A 114 -28.54 -19.79 -1.73
CA ASP A 114 -28.53 -21.21 -2.10
C ASP A 114 -27.92 -21.42 -3.49
N ALA A 115 -28.36 -20.61 -4.48
CA ALA A 115 -27.82 -20.63 -5.84
C ALA A 115 -26.32 -20.30 -5.89
N GLY A 116 -25.83 -19.36 -5.06
CA GLY A 116 -24.41 -19.05 -4.95
C GLY A 116 -23.58 -20.24 -4.47
N LYS A 117 -24.04 -20.99 -3.47
CA LYS A 117 -23.37 -22.20 -2.97
C LYS A 117 -23.40 -23.34 -4.01
N LEU A 118 -24.50 -23.49 -4.73
CA LEU A 118 -24.63 -24.47 -5.81
C LEU A 118 -23.66 -24.17 -6.95
N VAL A 119 -23.52 -22.90 -7.34
CA VAL A 119 -22.58 -22.43 -8.35
C VAL A 119 -21.13 -22.61 -7.88
N ASP A 120 -20.79 -22.23 -6.65
CA ASP A 120 -19.44 -22.46 -6.09
C ASP A 120 -19.09 -23.95 -6.02
N SER A 121 -20.04 -24.82 -5.62
CA SER A 121 -19.86 -26.27 -5.61
C SER A 121 -19.61 -26.82 -7.02
N TYR A 122 -20.40 -26.39 -8.01
CA TYR A 122 -20.27 -26.81 -9.40
C TYR A 122 -18.95 -26.33 -10.03
N ILE A 123 -18.54 -25.09 -9.75
CA ILE A 123 -17.25 -24.54 -10.19
C ILE A 123 -16.09 -25.30 -9.52
N SER A 124 -16.17 -25.58 -8.22
CA SER A 124 -15.18 -26.37 -7.50
C SER A 124 -15.04 -27.78 -8.08
N GLU A 125 -16.15 -28.48 -8.33
CA GLU A 125 -16.17 -29.80 -8.97
C GLU A 125 -15.55 -29.75 -10.38
N LYS A 126 -15.87 -28.73 -11.18
CA LYS A 126 -15.26 -28.54 -12.50
C LYS A 126 -13.76 -28.24 -12.43
N ILE A 127 -13.30 -27.49 -11.43
CA ILE A 127 -11.86 -27.26 -11.20
C ILE A 127 -11.15 -28.57 -10.85
N VAL A 128 -11.75 -29.45 -10.04
CA VAL A 128 -11.18 -30.78 -9.73
C VAL A 128 -11.13 -31.64 -10.99
N GLN A 129 -12.23 -31.76 -11.74
CA GLN A 129 -12.30 -32.52 -13.00
C GLN A 129 -11.28 -32.03 -14.04
N LEU A 130 -11.08 -30.70 -14.16
CA LEU A 130 -10.09 -30.13 -15.07
C LEU A 130 -8.65 -30.38 -14.61
N LYS A 131 -8.36 -30.30 -13.30
CA LYS A 131 -7.04 -30.65 -12.75
C LYS A 131 -6.71 -32.12 -12.96
N GLU A 132 -7.67 -33.02 -12.79
CA GLU A 132 -7.52 -34.45 -13.10
C GLU A 132 -7.25 -34.66 -14.59
N GLN A 133 -7.99 -33.99 -15.48
CA GLN A 133 -7.73 -34.05 -16.93
C GLN A 133 -6.32 -33.58 -17.28
N ILE A 134 -5.88 -32.43 -16.75
CA ILE A 134 -4.52 -31.91 -16.94
C ILE A 134 -3.49 -32.96 -16.47
N ALA A 135 -3.60 -33.47 -15.25
CA ALA A 135 -2.68 -34.49 -14.73
C ALA A 135 -2.66 -35.77 -15.57
N THR A 136 -3.80 -36.20 -16.13
CA THR A 136 -3.84 -37.36 -17.04
C THR A 136 -3.23 -37.08 -18.41
N LEU A 137 -3.29 -35.83 -18.90
CA LEU A 137 -2.67 -35.41 -20.16
C LEU A 137 -1.16 -35.25 -20.00
N GLU A 138 -0.69 -34.59 -18.94
CA GLU A 138 0.73 -34.49 -18.58
C GLU A 138 1.36 -35.89 -18.44
N LYS A 139 0.71 -36.80 -17.72
CA LYS A 139 1.13 -38.21 -17.60
C LYS A 139 1.05 -38.99 -18.92
N ARG A 140 0.32 -38.53 -19.94
CA ARG A 140 0.37 -39.10 -21.30
C ARG A 140 1.54 -38.51 -22.07
N GLU A 141 1.75 -37.20 -22.00
CA GLU A 141 2.86 -36.49 -22.64
C GLU A 141 4.23 -37.01 -22.18
N GLU A 142 4.42 -37.17 -20.86
CA GLU A 142 5.64 -37.74 -20.29
C GLU A 142 5.89 -39.18 -20.77
N ARG A 143 4.82 -39.98 -20.88
CA ARG A 143 4.91 -41.33 -21.49
C ARG A 143 5.27 -41.28 -22.98
N TYR A 144 4.75 -40.32 -23.74
CA TYR A 144 5.16 -40.15 -25.14
C TYR A 144 6.63 -39.70 -25.26
N LYS A 145 7.10 -38.77 -24.41
CA LYS A 145 8.50 -38.34 -24.34
C LYS A 145 9.44 -39.51 -24.03
N THR A 146 9.12 -40.34 -23.03
CA THR A 146 9.93 -41.52 -22.67
C THR A 146 9.93 -42.58 -23.77
N VAL A 147 8.78 -42.90 -24.36
CA VAL A 147 8.71 -43.85 -25.49
C VAL A 147 9.47 -43.34 -26.71
N PHE A 148 9.38 -42.04 -27.03
CA PHE A 148 10.14 -41.45 -28.14
C PHE A 148 11.66 -41.53 -27.88
N ALA A 149 12.10 -41.16 -26.68
CA ALA A 149 13.51 -41.25 -26.28
C ALA A 149 14.04 -42.69 -26.37
N ASP A 150 13.26 -43.69 -25.92
CA ASP A 150 13.62 -45.11 -26.04
C ASP A 150 13.76 -45.53 -27.51
N ARG A 151 12.78 -45.21 -28.36
CA ARG A 151 12.82 -45.55 -29.79
C ARG A 151 14.00 -44.90 -30.52
N ILE A 152 14.31 -43.64 -30.23
CA ILE A 152 15.50 -42.97 -30.75
C ILE A 152 16.79 -43.62 -30.21
N SER A 153 16.82 -44.09 -28.96
CA SER A 153 17.96 -44.83 -28.40
C SER A 153 18.21 -46.17 -29.11
N VAL A 154 17.14 -46.89 -29.47
CA VAL A 154 17.21 -48.15 -30.22
C VAL A 154 17.70 -47.90 -31.64
N PHE A 155 17.15 -46.88 -32.31
CA PHE A 155 17.59 -46.49 -33.65
C PHE A 155 19.07 -46.09 -33.69
N ARG A 156 19.53 -45.24 -32.75
CA ARG A 156 20.93 -44.83 -32.65
C ARG A 156 21.89 -46.00 -32.38
N ARG A 157 21.46 -46.99 -31.57
CA ARG A 157 22.22 -48.24 -31.37
C ARG A 157 22.33 -49.05 -32.65
N ALA A 158 21.22 -49.24 -33.38
CA ALA A 158 21.23 -49.92 -34.66
C ALA A 158 22.13 -49.22 -35.70
N CYS A 159 22.11 -47.88 -35.77
CA CYS A 159 23.03 -47.13 -36.63
C CYS A 159 24.51 -47.32 -36.23
N CYS A 160 24.80 -47.39 -34.93
CA CYS A 160 26.15 -47.65 -34.41
C CYS A 160 26.65 -49.05 -34.81
N GLU A 161 25.79 -50.07 -34.71
CA GLU A 161 26.10 -51.45 -35.08
C GLU A 161 26.20 -51.66 -36.60
N LEU A 162 25.33 -51.02 -37.39
CA LEU A 162 25.26 -51.19 -38.85
C LEU A 162 26.31 -50.37 -39.61
N PHE A 163 26.62 -49.15 -39.15
CA PHE A 163 27.47 -48.21 -39.87
C PHE A 163 28.76 -47.83 -39.12
N GLY A 164 28.96 -48.31 -37.89
CA GLY A 164 30.14 -47.98 -37.10
C GLY A 164 30.19 -46.55 -36.55
N TYR A 165 29.06 -45.83 -36.54
CA TYR A 165 28.98 -44.45 -36.04
C TYR A 165 27.95 -44.26 -34.94
N LYS A 166 28.41 -43.74 -33.80
CA LYS A 166 27.59 -43.20 -32.73
C LYS A 166 27.17 -41.78 -33.12
N ILE A 167 25.93 -41.66 -33.61
CA ILE A 167 25.30 -40.38 -33.98
C ILE A 167 24.77 -39.71 -32.71
N VAL A 168 25.01 -38.41 -32.52
CA VAL A 168 24.41 -37.52 -31.51
C VAL A 168 23.70 -36.38 -32.24
N MET A 169 22.60 -35.86 -31.68
CA MET A 169 21.86 -34.72 -32.23
C MET A 169 21.80 -33.63 -31.16
N ASP A 170 22.24 -32.43 -31.52
CA ASP A 170 22.29 -31.27 -30.64
C ASP A 170 21.59 -30.07 -31.33
N GLU A 171 20.79 -29.32 -30.59
CA GLU A 171 20.17 -28.08 -31.10
C GLU A 171 21.13 -26.91 -30.90
N HIS A 172 21.48 -26.22 -31.98
CA HIS A 172 22.34 -25.04 -31.94
C HIS A 172 21.61 -23.83 -32.56
N GLN A 173 21.94 -22.64 -32.07
CA GLN A 173 21.54 -21.39 -32.72
C GLN A 173 22.77 -20.79 -33.38
N ARG A 174 22.67 -20.50 -34.69
CA ARG A 174 23.71 -19.73 -35.38
C ARG A 174 23.70 -18.27 -34.88
N PRO A 175 24.79 -17.51 -35.07
CA PRO A 175 24.87 -16.09 -34.64
C PRO A 175 23.79 -15.17 -35.24
N ASN A 176 23.09 -15.62 -36.29
CA ASN A 176 21.96 -14.95 -36.92
C ASN A 176 20.59 -15.31 -36.30
N GLY A 177 20.55 -16.06 -35.20
CA GLY A 177 19.33 -16.46 -34.49
C GLY A 177 18.53 -17.59 -35.14
N ILE A 178 19.03 -18.18 -36.25
CA ILE A 178 18.36 -19.30 -36.92
C ILE A 178 18.70 -20.60 -36.15
N PRO A 179 17.68 -21.39 -35.72
CA PRO A 179 17.91 -22.70 -35.14
C PRO A 179 18.38 -23.68 -36.21
N VAL A 180 19.46 -24.40 -35.93
CA VAL A 180 20.03 -25.44 -36.79
C VAL A 180 20.24 -26.72 -35.99
N THR A 181 20.04 -27.86 -36.62
CA THR A 181 20.30 -29.15 -35.98
C THR A 181 21.72 -29.58 -36.29
N ARG A 182 22.55 -29.79 -35.27
CA ARG A 182 23.90 -30.32 -35.41
C ARG A 182 23.87 -31.84 -35.18
N PHE A 183 24.53 -32.59 -36.05
CA PHE A 183 24.74 -34.01 -35.90
C PHE A 183 26.23 -34.29 -35.69
N THR A 184 26.56 -34.92 -34.58
CA THR A 184 27.93 -35.35 -34.26
C THR A 184 28.05 -36.85 -34.49
N LEU A 185 28.97 -37.27 -35.35
CA LEU A 185 29.26 -38.67 -35.67
C LEU A 185 30.63 -39.05 -35.08
N GLN A 186 30.62 -39.90 -34.06
CA GLN A 186 31.83 -40.49 -33.48
C GLN A 186 31.99 -41.93 -34.00
N SER A 187 33.15 -42.27 -34.54
CA SER A 187 33.43 -43.64 -35.02
C SER A 187 33.58 -44.61 -33.84
N ILE A 188 33.12 -45.86 -33.96
CA ILE A 188 33.41 -46.92 -32.97
C ILE A 188 34.91 -47.28 -32.91
N TYR A 189 35.65 -46.89 -33.95
CA TYR A 189 37.10 -47.11 -34.04
C TYR A 189 37.92 -45.90 -33.58
N ALA A 190 37.27 -44.82 -33.15
CA ALA A 190 37.92 -43.60 -32.67
C ALA A 190 38.90 -43.89 -31.51
N GLN A 191 40.06 -43.22 -31.53
CA GLN A 191 41.10 -43.36 -30.51
C GLN A 191 40.94 -42.35 -29.37
N SER A 192 40.28 -41.22 -29.61
CA SER A 192 39.93 -40.21 -28.61
C SER A 192 38.50 -39.67 -28.81
N ASP A 193 37.98 -38.94 -27.82
CA ASP A 193 36.69 -38.24 -27.92
C ASP A 193 36.73 -36.99 -28.83
N ASP A 194 37.91 -36.61 -29.32
CA ASP A 194 38.11 -35.51 -30.26
C ASP A 194 37.97 -35.95 -31.72
N GLU A 195 38.10 -37.26 -32.01
CA GLU A 195 37.89 -37.87 -33.34
C GLU A 195 36.39 -37.97 -33.70
N LYS A 196 35.74 -36.81 -33.79
CA LYS A 196 34.32 -36.66 -34.12
C LYS A 196 34.14 -35.83 -35.39
N LEU A 197 33.22 -36.27 -36.23
CA LEU A 197 32.73 -35.52 -37.38
C LEU A 197 31.51 -34.73 -36.96
N GLU A 198 31.37 -33.49 -37.42
CA GLU A 198 30.27 -32.62 -37.04
C GLU A 198 29.60 -32.07 -38.30
N PHE A 199 28.27 -32.13 -38.34
CA PHE A 199 27.48 -31.74 -39.49
C PHE A 199 26.35 -30.79 -39.06
N GLU A 200 26.08 -29.75 -39.85
CA GLU A 200 24.91 -28.90 -39.71
C GLU A 200 23.84 -29.34 -40.71
N TYR A 201 22.63 -29.61 -40.22
CA TYR A 201 21.46 -29.93 -41.02
C TYR A 201 20.51 -28.73 -41.07
N GLU A 202 20.26 -28.24 -42.28
CA GLU A 202 19.37 -27.11 -42.56
C GLU A 202 18.48 -27.44 -43.77
N SER A 203 17.17 -27.50 -43.56
CA SER A 203 16.15 -27.58 -44.63
C SER A 203 16.39 -28.68 -45.68
N GLY A 204 16.94 -29.83 -45.28
CA GLY A 204 17.25 -30.96 -46.18
C GLY A 204 18.67 -30.97 -46.73
N SER A 205 19.46 -29.91 -46.52
CA SER A 205 20.90 -29.90 -46.79
C SER A 205 21.70 -30.31 -45.55
N THR A 206 22.82 -31.01 -45.75
CA THR A 206 23.74 -31.42 -44.69
C THR A 206 25.15 -30.94 -45.03
N ASN A 207 25.72 -30.06 -44.22
CA ASN A 207 27.05 -29.48 -44.42
C ASN A 207 28.00 -29.98 -43.34
N ILE A 208 29.23 -30.36 -43.71
CA ILE A 208 30.27 -30.69 -42.71
C ILE A 208 30.85 -29.41 -42.08
N LEU A 209 31.04 -29.43 -40.77
CA LEU A 209 31.65 -28.36 -40.00
C LEU A 209 33.15 -28.65 -39.81
N ALA A 210 33.96 -27.60 -39.88
CA ALA A 210 35.39 -27.68 -39.60
C ALA A 210 35.62 -27.73 -38.08
N ASN A 211 36.45 -28.68 -37.66
CA ASN A 211 36.94 -28.88 -36.29
C ASN A 211 38.38 -29.43 -36.36
N ASP A 212 39.01 -29.67 -35.21
CA ASP A 212 40.42 -30.09 -35.17
C ASP A 212 40.66 -31.41 -35.93
N TYR A 213 39.76 -32.38 -35.77
CA TYR A 213 39.84 -33.68 -36.44
C TYR A 213 39.71 -33.58 -37.97
N THR A 214 38.70 -32.85 -38.47
CA THR A 214 38.50 -32.61 -39.91
C THR A 214 39.56 -31.68 -40.51
N SER A 215 40.29 -30.93 -39.69
CA SER A 215 41.43 -30.11 -40.10
C SER A 215 42.73 -30.89 -40.31
N HIS A 216 42.81 -32.15 -39.84
CA HIS A 216 43.97 -33.00 -40.15
C HIS A 216 44.14 -33.21 -41.66
N PRO A 217 45.37 -33.18 -42.21
CA PRO A 217 45.59 -33.23 -43.66
C PRO A 217 44.94 -34.43 -44.36
N GLU A 218 44.97 -35.62 -43.74
CA GLU A 218 44.38 -36.85 -44.28
C GLU A 218 42.85 -36.74 -44.39
N ILE A 219 42.18 -36.27 -43.34
CA ILE A 219 40.72 -36.15 -43.27
C ILE A 219 40.24 -34.99 -44.15
N SER A 220 40.92 -33.85 -44.09
CA SER A 220 40.65 -32.66 -44.92
C SER A 220 40.71 -32.99 -46.42
N HIS A 221 41.70 -33.79 -46.84
CA HIS A 221 41.81 -34.27 -48.22
C HIS A 221 40.64 -35.17 -48.62
N GLN A 222 40.19 -36.06 -47.73
CA GLN A 222 39.01 -36.90 -47.96
C GLN A 222 37.72 -36.08 -48.02
N VAL A 223 37.56 -35.06 -47.18
CA VAL A 223 36.41 -34.13 -47.22
C VAL A 223 36.39 -33.37 -48.55
N GLU A 224 37.53 -32.87 -49.02
CA GLU A 224 37.66 -32.22 -50.33
C GLU A 224 37.23 -33.14 -51.50
N ILE A 225 37.62 -34.41 -51.47
CA ILE A 225 37.25 -35.37 -52.51
C ILE A 225 35.79 -35.81 -52.39
N PHE A 226 35.41 -36.42 -51.27
CA PHE A 226 34.13 -37.10 -51.15
C PHE A 226 32.96 -36.14 -50.91
N ILE A 227 33.17 -35.07 -50.13
CA ILE A 227 32.10 -34.10 -49.84
C ILE A 227 32.10 -32.98 -50.88
N ARG A 228 33.22 -32.31 -51.16
CA ARG A 228 33.18 -31.15 -52.09
C ARG A 228 33.13 -31.53 -53.58
N LYS A 229 33.86 -32.54 -54.04
CA LYS A 229 33.87 -32.94 -55.46
C LYS A 229 32.81 -33.98 -55.81
N LEU A 230 32.57 -34.96 -54.94
CA LEU A 230 31.62 -36.07 -55.19
C LEU A 230 30.25 -35.88 -54.53
N ASN A 231 30.07 -34.86 -53.68
CA ASN A 231 28.82 -34.56 -52.96
C ASN A 231 28.20 -35.78 -52.24
N SER A 232 29.04 -36.63 -51.64
CA SER A 232 28.64 -37.92 -51.06
C SER A 232 29.23 -38.13 -49.66
N ILE A 233 28.47 -37.71 -48.65
CA ILE A 233 28.74 -38.02 -47.24
C ILE A 233 28.79 -39.54 -46.97
N PRO A 234 27.95 -40.40 -47.59
CA PRO A 234 28.06 -41.85 -47.43
C PRO A 234 29.39 -42.42 -47.96
N ALA A 235 29.92 -41.90 -49.07
CA ALA A 235 31.22 -42.34 -49.58
C ALA A 235 32.37 -41.92 -48.65
N PHE A 236 32.32 -40.69 -48.12
CA PHE A 236 33.27 -40.19 -47.12
C PHE A 236 33.31 -41.07 -45.86
N THR A 237 32.15 -41.30 -45.25
CA THR A 237 32.03 -42.06 -44.00
C THR A 237 32.36 -43.55 -44.18
N ALA A 238 32.00 -44.15 -45.31
CA ALA A 238 32.41 -45.52 -45.64
C ALA A 238 33.94 -45.64 -45.78
N ASN A 239 34.60 -44.72 -46.50
CA ASN A 239 36.05 -44.72 -46.64
C ASN A 239 36.75 -44.58 -45.27
N LEU A 240 36.32 -43.60 -44.48
CA LEU A 240 36.88 -43.33 -43.16
C LEU A 240 36.69 -44.52 -42.19
N THR A 241 35.56 -45.23 -42.29
CA THR A 241 35.30 -46.44 -41.49
C THR A 241 36.28 -47.57 -41.82
N VAL A 242 36.49 -47.84 -43.11
CA VAL A 242 37.46 -48.86 -43.57
C VAL A 242 38.88 -48.48 -43.16
N GLU A 243 39.24 -47.21 -43.27
CA GLU A 243 40.57 -46.74 -42.91
C GLU A 243 40.84 -46.80 -41.40
N SER A 244 39.87 -46.37 -40.57
CA SER A 244 39.96 -46.48 -39.10
C SER A 244 40.02 -47.93 -38.64
N PHE A 245 39.24 -48.81 -39.27
CA PHE A 245 39.30 -50.26 -39.03
C PHE A 245 40.68 -50.84 -39.40
N ASN A 246 41.24 -50.46 -40.55
CA ASN A 246 42.56 -50.90 -40.98
C ASN A 246 43.66 -50.44 -40.01
N ARG A 247 43.65 -49.16 -39.58
CA ARG A 247 44.61 -48.66 -38.56
C ARG A 247 44.57 -49.49 -37.28
N ARG A 248 43.36 -49.86 -36.82
CA ARG A 248 43.14 -50.65 -35.59
C ARG A 248 43.41 -52.16 -35.74
N THR A 249 43.41 -52.69 -36.96
CA THR A 249 43.65 -54.12 -37.24
C THR A 249 45.12 -54.40 -37.63
N LEU A 250 45.86 -53.35 -38.00
CA LEU A 250 47.28 -53.40 -38.37
C LEU A 250 48.21 -52.86 -37.26
N THR A 251 47.68 -52.64 -36.05
CA THR A 251 48.43 -52.38 -34.81
C THR A 251 48.40 -53.59 -33.88
#